data_AF-A0A4U0XFU0-F1
#
_entry.id   AF-A0A4U0XFU0-F1
#
_cell.length_a   1.000
_cell.length_b   1.000
_cell.length_c   1.000
_cell.angle_alpha   90.00
_cell.angle_beta   90.00
_cell.angle_gamma   90.00
#
_symmetry.space_group_name_H-M   'P 1'
#
loop_
_entity.id
_entity.type
_entity.pdbx_description
1 polymer ?
#
loop_
_entity_poly.entity_id
_entity_poly.type
_entity_poly.pdbx_seq_one_letter_code
_entity_poly.pdbx_strand_id
1 'polypeptide(L)'
;MPPPPTWHAANGAILPQNTSTKFTITAPPKTDIWRPNSTPSADVLNAPYLYTTLTPTTFTRLRAKVTVPWKTQFDQGGLLLAFPSPSPASSDGGEDGHGQNWRWIKAGIEFFEGKPALGVVATDRFSDWSLAPMPGPSPAQQQSAEFEAVRDGTTLWVYVIVDGERRALREVKWAFVGVEEGAEVRVGVYAAKPTPDEGDEEGRGIEVGFSGLVLE
;
A
#
# COMPACT_ATOMS: atom_id res chain seq x y z
N MET A 1 26.79 -11.43 2.53
CA MET A 1 25.32 -11.33 2.47
C MET A 1 24.97 -10.07 3.25
N PRO A 2 24.23 -9.10 2.69
CA PRO A 2 23.78 -7.94 3.46
C PRO A 2 22.91 -8.42 4.63
N PRO A 3 22.87 -7.67 5.75
CA PRO A 3 21.98 -8.00 6.85
C PRO A 3 20.51 -7.97 6.37
N PRO A 4 19.63 -8.77 6.98
CA PRO A 4 18.20 -8.70 6.67
C PRO A 4 17.66 -7.28 6.94
N PRO A 5 16.66 -6.82 6.18
CA PRO A 5 16.10 -5.48 6.36
C PRO A 5 15.49 -5.34 7.75
N THR A 6 15.74 -4.19 8.39
CA THR A 6 15.08 -3.82 9.65
C THR A 6 13.67 -3.34 9.33
N TRP A 7 12.67 -3.99 9.92
CA TRP A 7 11.27 -3.60 9.79
C TRP A 7 10.85 -2.64 10.89
N HIS A 8 10.00 -1.69 10.52
CA HIS A 8 9.39 -0.67 11.37
C HIS A 8 7.86 -0.75 11.26
N ALA A 9 7.17 -0.33 12.31
CA ALA A 9 5.73 -0.15 12.31
C ALA A 9 5.38 1.34 12.37
N ALA A 10 4.24 1.70 11.78
CA ALA A 10 3.66 3.03 11.84
C ALA A 10 2.14 2.96 12.02
N ASN A 11 1.55 4.08 12.45
CA ASN A 11 0.10 4.26 12.58
C ASN A 11 -0.59 3.15 13.41
N GLY A 12 0.04 2.74 14.51
CA GLY A 12 -0.52 1.74 15.41
C GLY A 12 -0.34 0.29 14.96
N ALA A 13 0.36 0.02 13.85
CA ALA A 13 0.75 -1.34 13.51
C ALA A 13 1.65 -1.95 14.60
N ILE A 14 1.57 -3.27 14.78
CA ILE A 14 2.42 -4.03 15.70
C ILE A 14 3.44 -4.80 14.87
N LEU A 15 4.72 -4.63 15.18
CA LEU A 15 5.79 -5.40 14.54
C LEU A 15 5.63 -6.90 14.89
N PRO A 16 5.52 -7.79 13.91
CA PRO A 16 5.52 -9.21 14.18
C PRO A 16 6.91 -9.67 14.63
N GLN A 17 6.97 -10.77 15.38
CA GLN A 17 8.26 -11.36 15.79
C GLN A 17 9.12 -11.77 14.59
N ASN A 18 8.48 -12.17 13.48
CA ASN A 18 9.16 -12.56 12.27
C ASN A 18 8.31 -12.26 11.02
N THR A 19 8.79 -11.36 10.17
CA THR A 19 8.14 -10.99 8.90
C THR A 19 8.34 -12.01 7.77
N SER A 20 9.22 -12.99 7.95
CA SER A 20 9.45 -14.11 7.01
C SER A 20 8.40 -15.23 7.15
N THR A 21 7.64 -15.23 8.25
CA THR A 21 6.53 -16.17 8.48
C THR A 21 5.18 -15.50 8.23
N LYS A 22 4.07 -16.24 8.43
CA LYS A 22 2.74 -15.60 8.39
C LYS A 22 2.59 -14.62 9.54
N PHE A 23 2.04 -13.45 9.29
CA PHE A 23 1.71 -12.45 10.31
C PHE A 23 0.46 -11.67 9.92
N THR A 24 -0.04 -10.83 10.82
CA THR A 24 -1.23 -10.02 10.59
C THR A 24 -0.98 -8.55 10.90
N ILE A 25 -1.77 -7.67 10.27
CA ILE A 25 -1.91 -6.26 10.64
C ILE A 25 -3.39 -6.01 10.92
N THR A 26 -3.68 -5.46 12.09
CA THR A 26 -5.04 -5.06 12.48
C THR A 26 -5.28 -3.62 12.07
N ALA A 27 -6.30 -3.38 11.26
CA ALA A 27 -6.74 -2.04 10.86
C ALA A 27 -8.02 -1.64 11.61
N PRO A 28 -7.96 -0.64 12.50
CA PRO A 28 -9.16 -0.12 13.16
C PRO A 28 -10.05 0.64 12.14
N PRO A 29 -11.34 0.84 12.45
CA PRO A 29 -12.23 1.65 11.63
C PRO A 29 -11.69 3.06 11.37
N LYS A 30 -12.18 3.70 10.31
CA LYS A 30 -11.83 5.07 9.91
C LYS A 30 -10.34 5.23 9.55
N THR A 31 -9.73 4.17 9.02
CA THR A 31 -8.36 4.18 8.50
C THR A 31 -8.30 4.06 6.99
N ASP A 32 -7.43 4.84 6.34
CA ASP A 32 -7.20 4.79 4.89
C ASP A 32 -5.83 5.36 4.48
N ILE A 33 -5.51 5.19 3.20
CA ILE A 33 -4.38 5.79 2.49
C ILE A 33 -4.94 6.43 1.20
N TRP A 34 -5.25 7.73 1.23
CA TRP A 34 -5.94 8.43 0.16
C TRP A 34 -5.66 9.93 0.15
N ARG A 35 -5.53 10.52 -1.05
CA ARG A 35 -5.47 11.98 -1.26
C ARG A 35 -6.64 12.40 -2.15
N PRO A 36 -7.70 13.02 -1.58
CA PRO A 36 -8.93 13.32 -2.31
C PRO A 36 -8.88 14.64 -3.09
N ASN A 37 -8.07 15.62 -2.67
CA ASN A 37 -8.04 16.95 -3.27
C ASN A 37 -6.74 17.70 -2.92
N SER A 38 -6.68 18.98 -3.33
CA SER A 38 -5.49 19.85 -3.27
C SER A 38 -5.17 20.41 -1.90
N THR A 39 -6.07 20.26 -0.93
CA THR A 39 -5.88 20.76 0.44
C THR A 39 -4.82 19.88 1.12
N PRO A 40 -3.65 20.42 1.52
CA PRO A 40 -2.58 19.58 2.08
C PRO A 40 -2.97 18.80 3.34
N SER A 41 -3.90 19.31 4.15
CA SER A 41 -4.42 18.61 5.33
C SER A 41 -5.49 17.55 5.01
N ALA A 42 -5.86 17.37 3.74
CA ALA A 42 -6.87 16.38 3.33
C ALA A 42 -6.27 14.99 3.07
N ASP A 43 -4.95 14.84 3.11
CA ASP A 43 -4.29 13.53 3.04
C ASP A 43 -4.77 12.65 4.20
N VAL A 44 -5.34 11.50 3.85
CA VAL A 44 -5.61 10.43 4.80
C VAL A 44 -4.46 9.44 4.67
N LEU A 45 -3.56 9.43 5.65
CA LEU A 45 -2.43 8.49 5.72
C LEU A 45 -2.32 7.92 7.14
N ASN A 46 -3.44 7.42 7.65
CA ASN A 46 -3.57 6.94 9.03
C ASN A 46 -3.72 5.41 9.14
N ALA A 47 -3.73 4.69 8.01
CA ALA A 47 -3.77 3.23 8.01
C ALA A 47 -2.50 2.63 8.64
N PRO A 48 -2.61 1.56 9.44
CA PRO A 48 -1.45 0.83 9.96
C PRO A 48 -0.65 0.17 8.84
N TYR A 49 0.67 0.33 8.90
CA TYR A 49 1.58 -0.29 7.94
C TYR A 49 2.91 -0.70 8.59
N LEU A 50 3.52 -1.72 8.00
CA LEU A 50 4.90 -2.13 8.27
C LEU A 50 5.76 -1.72 7.09
N TYR A 51 6.96 -1.23 7.34
CA TYR A 51 7.88 -0.81 6.29
C TYR A 51 9.33 -1.04 6.67
N THR A 52 10.19 -1.08 5.67
CA THR A 52 11.61 -0.79 5.82
C THR A 52 11.98 0.41 4.94
N THR A 53 13.11 1.02 5.23
CA THR A 53 13.66 2.13 4.46
C THR A 53 14.75 1.62 3.54
N LEU A 54 14.59 1.89 2.25
CA LEU A 54 15.59 1.65 1.21
C LEU A 54 15.92 2.95 0.50
N THR A 55 16.98 2.97 -0.29
CA THR A 55 17.15 3.99 -1.34
C THR A 55 16.52 3.49 -2.63
N PRO A 56 16.23 4.38 -3.61
CA PRO A 56 15.76 3.93 -4.92
C PRO A 56 16.67 2.84 -5.49
N THR A 57 17.99 3.05 -5.48
CA THR A 57 18.99 2.18 -6.11
C THR A 57 19.09 0.80 -5.49
N THR A 58 18.65 0.64 -4.23
CA THR A 58 18.65 -0.66 -3.54
C THR A 58 17.29 -1.37 -3.58
N PHE A 59 16.25 -0.75 -4.12
CA PHE A 59 14.94 -1.39 -4.28
C PHE A 59 14.79 -1.96 -5.70
N THR A 60 14.51 -3.24 -5.80
CA THR A 60 14.20 -3.93 -7.05
C THR A 60 12.81 -4.53 -7.03
N ARG A 61 12.38 -5.13 -5.91
CA ARG A 61 11.13 -5.87 -5.85
C ARG A 61 10.55 -5.97 -4.43
N LEU A 62 9.23 -5.85 -4.34
CA LEU A 62 8.43 -6.23 -3.16
C LEU A 62 7.35 -7.22 -3.55
N ARG A 63 7.18 -8.30 -2.81
CA ARG A 63 6.15 -9.32 -3.03
C ARG A 63 5.52 -9.76 -1.73
N ALA A 64 4.21 -9.97 -1.72
CA ALA A 64 3.53 -10.62 -0.60
C ALA A 64 2.21 -11.25 -1.04
N LYS A 65 1.84 -12.36 -0.40
CA LYS A 65 0.47 -12.88 -0.42
C LYS A 65 -0.33 -12.23 0.70
N VAL A 66 -1.45 -11.62 0.32
CA VAL A 66 -2.38 -10.91 1.20
C VAL A 66 -3.66 -11.74 1.34
N THR A 67 -4.20 -11.81 2.55
CA THR A 67 -5.50 -12.43 2.85
C THR A 67 -6.30 -11.49 3.73
N VAL A 68 -7.55 -11.20 3.39
CA VAL A 68 -8.37 -10.30 4.20
C VAL A 68 -9.77 -10.88 4.39
N PRO A 69 -10.32 -10.80 5.61
CA PRO A 69 -11.70 -11.15 5.89
C PRO A 69 -12.59 -9.93 5.60
N TRP A 70 -12.87 -9.64 4.33
CA TRP A 70 -13.70 -8.48 3.93
C TRP A 70 -15.04 -8.49 4.65
N LYS A 71 -15.39 -7.38 5.30
CA LYS A 71 -16.65 -7.18 6.02
C LYS A 71 -17.45 -6.03 5.44
N THR A 72 -16.81 -4.88 5.27
CA THR A 72 -17.46 -3.63 4.87
C THR A 72 -16.82 -3.03 3.64
N GLN A 73 -17.55 -2.09 3.04
CA GLN A 73 -17.05 -1.39 1.86
C GLN A 73 -15.70 -0.73 2.16
N PHE A 74 -14.81 -0.84 1.19
CA PHE A 74 -13.43 -0.35 1.22
C PHE A 74 -12.49 -1.03 2.22
N ASP A 75 -12.80 -2.19 2.79
CA ASP A 75 -11.79 -2.98 3.52
C ASP A 75 -10.60 -3.31 2.58
N GLN A 76 -9.36 -3.08 3.04
CA GLN A 76 -8.16 -3.17 2.21
C GLN A 76 -7.01 -3.90 2.90
N GLY A 77 -6.18 -4.54 2.07
CA GLY A 77 -4.87 -5.05 2.48
C GLY A 77 -3.94 -5.16 1.29
N GLY A 78 -2.67 -4.80 1.45
CA GLY A 78 -1.77 -4.72 0.29
C GLY A 78 -0.32 -4.37 0.58
N LEU A 79 0.41 -4.17 -0.51
CA LEU A 79 1.72 -3.57 -0.62
C LEU A 79 1.63 -2.03 -0.51
N LEU A 80 2.67 -1.41 0.02
CA LEU A 80 2.84 0.04 0.09
C LEU A 80 4.28 0.41 -0.28
N LEU A 81 4.41 1.34 -1.23
CA LEU A 81 5.64 2.09 -1.48
C LEU A 81 5.34 3.57 -1.23
N ALA A 82 6.09 4.20 -0.33
CA ALA A 82 5.94 5.61 -0.03
C ALA A 82 7.28 6.34 -0.22
N PHE A 83 7.19 7.56 -0.72
CA PHE A 83 8.30 8.46 -1.04
C PHE A 83 8.13 9.72 -0.19
N PRO A 84 8.71 9.73 1.03
CA PRO A 84 8.77 10.94 1.84
C PRO A 84 9.53 12.04 1.09
N SER A 85 8.98 13.25 1.08
CA SER A 85 9.67 14.43 0.56
C SER A 85 10.64 14.97 1.63
N PRO A 86 11.90 15.28 1.28
CA PRO A 86 12.88 15.80 2.23
C PRO A 86 12.65 17.26 2.66
N SER A 87 11.76 18.01 2.00
CA SER A 87 11.45 19.39 2.37
C SER A 87 10.01 19.55 2.86
N PRO A 88 9.76 20.22 4.00
CA PRO A 88 8.47 20.84 4.22
C PRO A 88 8.25 21.83 3.07
N ALA A 89 7.02 21.85 2.54
CA ALA A 89 6.57 22.79 1.53
C ALA A 89 7.29 24.14 1.66
N SER A 90 7.96 24.59 0.60
CA SER A 90 8.44 25.97 0.53
C SER A 90 7.26 26.89 0.91
N SER A 91 7.48 27.80 1.86
CA SER A 91 6.49 28.80 2.28
C SER A 91 6.08 29.76 1.15
N ASP A 92 6.78 29.72 0.02
CA ASP A 92 6.43 30.45 -1.17
C ASP A 92 5.48 29.61 -2.00
N GLY A 93 4.18 29.90 -1.84
CA GLY A 93 3.11 29.41 -2.69
C GLY A 93 3.30 29.84 -4.14
N GLY A 94 4.19 29.15 -4.85
CA GLY A 94 4.10 29.04 -6.31
C GLY A 94 2.68 28.60 -6.68
N GLU A 95 2.19 29.02 -7.84
CA GLU A 95 0.78 28.92 -8.24
C GLU A 95 0.21 27.48 -8.27
N ASP A 96 1.06 26.45 -8.08
CA ASP A 96 0.72 25.04 -7.94
C ASP A 96 0.77 24.53 -6.47
N GLY A 97 0.75 25.45 -5.51
CA GLY A 97 1.06 25.27 -4.08
C GLY A 97 0.35 24.13 -3.38
N HIS A 98 0.91 22.93 -3.48
CA HIS A 98 0.54 21.81 -2.63
C HIS A 98 1.73 21.45 -1.72
N GLY A 99 1.58 21.72 -0.43
CA GLY A 99 2.53 21.27 0.60
C GLY A 99 2.48 19.77 0.86
N GLN A 100 2.70 18.98 -0.19
CA GLN A 100 2.57 17.53 -0.19
C GLN A 100 3.86 16.92 0.37
N ASN A 101 3.77 16.38 1.58
CA ASN A 101 4.95 15.83 2.24
C ASN A 101 5.33 14.45 1.69
N TRP A 102 4.43 13.72 1.02
CA TRP A 102 4.63 12.31 0.63
C TRP A 102 3.96 12.00 -0.71
N ARG A 103 4.62 11.19 -1.54
CA ARG A 103 3.97 10.46 -2.65
C ARG A 103 3.89 8.98 -2.28
N TRP A 104 2.92 8.25 -2.80
CA TRP A 104 2.82 6.82 -2.49
C TRP A 104 2.12 6.02 -3.58
N ILE A 105 2.36 4.71 -3.55
CA ILE A 105 1.69 3.71 -4.37
C ILE A 105 1.25 2.60 -3.42
N LYS A 106 -0.04 2.31 -3.37
CA LYS A 106 -0.58 1.12 -2.67
C LYS A 106 -1.18 0.16 -3.69
N ALA A 107 -1.00 -1.12 -3.46
CA ALA A 107 -1.52 -2.17 -4.33
C ALA A 107 -1.97 -3.37 -3.49
N GLY A 108 -3.20 -3.82 -3.69
CA GLY A 108 -3.76 -4.83 -2.80
C GLY A 108 -5.14 -5.27 -3.24
N ILE A 109 -5.83 -5.94 -2.33
CA ILE A 109 -7.24 -6.25 -2.53
C ILE A 109 -8.05 -5.19 -1.78
N GLU A 110 -9.15 -4.77 -2.39
CA GLU A 110 -10.08 -3.81 -1.85
C GLU A 110 -11.51 -4.31 -2.03
N PHE A 111 -12.33 -4.24 -0.98
CA PHE A 111 -13.72 -4.65 -1.05
C PHE A 111 -14.58 -3.52 -1.61
N PHE A 112 -15.13 -3.69 -2.80
CA PHE A 112 -15.85 -2.64 -3.51
C PHE A 112 -17.14 -3.17 -4.10
N GLU A 113 -18.25 -2.48 -3.88
CA GLU A 113 -19.58 -2.86 -4.40
C GLU A 113 -19.94 -4.33 -4.12
N GLY A 114 -19.69 -4.79 -2.89
CA GLY A 114 -20.06 -6.12 -2.43
C GLY A 114 -19.14 -7.26 -2.91
N LYS A 115 -18.01 -6.95 -3.55
CA LYS A 115 -17.03 -7.96 -4.01
C LYS A 115 -15.59 -7.49 -3.83
N PRO A 116 -14.63 -8.41 -3.63
CA PRO A 116 -13.22 -8.06 -3.66
C PRO A 116 -12.76 -7.71 -5.08
N ALA A 117 -11.88 -6.72 -5.18
CA ALA A 117 -11.23 -6.29 -6.41
C ALA A 117 -9.73 -6.11 -6.19
N LEU A 118 -8.95 -6.27 -7.25
CA LEU A 118 -7.51 -5.97 -7.25
C LEU A 118 -7.35 -4.46 -7.47
N GLY A 119 -6.91 -3.74 -6.45
CA GLY A 119 -6.76 -2.29 -6.47
C GLY A 119 -5.31 -1.85 -6.60
N VAL A 120 -5.08 -0.80 -7.38
CA VAL A 120 -3.84 -0.02 -7.34
C VAL A 120 -4.19 1.45 -7.24
N VAL A 121 -3.62 2.14 -6.26
CA VAL A 121 -3.70 3.60 -6.13
C VAL A 121 -2.29 4.17 -6.25
N ALA A 122 -2.08 5.04 -7.23
CA ALA A 122 -0.84 5.77 -7.42
C ALA A 122 -1.09 7.26 -7.12
N THR A 123 -0.47 7.75 -6.04
CA THR A 123 -0.65 9.10 -5.53
C THR A 123 0.61 9.93 -5.71
N ASP A 124 0.63 10.72 -6.79
CA ASP A 124 1.60 11.78 -7.03
C ASP A 124 1.05 13.11 -6.52
N ARG A 125 0.09 13.70 -7.23
CA ARG A 125 -0.63 14.92 -6.80
C ARG A 125 -2.00 14.65 -6.17
N PHE A 126 -2.69 13.61 -6.62
CA PHE A 126 -3.96 13.09 -6.10
C PHE A 126 -3.95 11.58 -6.21
N SER A 127 -4.81 10.90 -5.47
CA SER A 127 -4.97 9.46 -5.63
C SER A 127 -5.64 9.12 -6.97
N ASP A 128 -4.89 8.46 -7.85
CA ASP A 128 -5.41 7.83 -9.07
C ASP A 128 -5.61 6.34 -8.79
N TRP A 129 -6.88 5.91 -8.82
CA TRP A 129 -7.30 4.56 -8.45
C TRP A 129 -7.74 3.75 -9.66
N SER A 130 -7.29 2.50 -9.69
CA SER A 130 -7.71 1.51 -10.66
C SER A 130 -8.13 0.22 -9.98
N LEU A 131 -9.12 -0.44 -10.56
CA LEU A 131 -9.65 -1.71 -10.12
C LEU A 131 -9.60 -2.73 -11.27
N ALA A 132 -9.21 -3.95 -10.94
CA ALA A 132 -9.36 -5.11 -11.80
C ALA A 132 -10.15 -6.22 -11.09
N PRO A 133 -10.87 -7.08 -11.83
CA PRO A 133 -11.60 -8.19 -11.23
C PRO A 133 -10.66 -9.13 -10.45
N MET A 134 -11.09 -9.52 -9.25
CA MET A 134 -10.41 -10.54 -8.47
C MET A 134 -10.64 -11.92 -9.12
N PRO A 135 -9.59 -12.68 -9.48
CA PRO A 135 -9.74 -14.02 -10.04
C PRO A 135 -10.27 -14.99 -8.98
N GLY A 136 -11.07 -15.96 -9.41
CA GLY A 136 -11.62 -17.01 -8.56
C GLY A 136 -13.10 -17.30 -8.89
N PRO A 137 -13.56 -18.55 -8.75
CA PRO A 137 -14.92 -18.95 -9.13
C PRO A 137 -15.98 -18.65 -8.04
N SER A 138 -15.58 -18.24 -6.84
CA SER A 138 -16.53 -17.88 -5.77
C SER A 138 -15.96 -16.87 -4.78
N PRO A 139 -16.80 -16.12 -4.05
CA PRO A 139 -16.35 -15.17 -3.02
C PRO A 139 -15.44 -15.80 -1.96
N ALA A 140 -15.71 -17.05 -1.55
CA ALA A 140 -14.89 -17.78 -0.58
C ALA A 140 -13.46 -18.03 -1.10
N GLN A 141 -13.28 -18.13 -2.42
CA GLN A 141 -11.98 -18.31 -3.06
C GLN A 141 -11.33 -16.97 -3.46
N GLN A 142 -12.02 -15.85 -3.27
CA GLN A 142 -11.54 -14.49 -3.53
C GLN A 142 -11.11 -13.77 -2.23
N GLN A 143 -10.52 -14.50 -1.29
CA GLN A 143 -10.04 -13.94 -0.02
C GLN A 143 -8.55 -13.65 0.01
N SER A 144 -7.80 -14.15 -0.98
CA SER A 144 -6.35 -13.97 -1.02
C SER A 144 -5.82 -13.78 -2.44
N ALA A 145 -4.83 -12.91 -2.60
CA ALA A 145 -4.06 -12.73 -3.82
C ALA A 145 -2.61 -12.41 -3.46
N GLU A 146 -1.71 -12.73 -4.38
CA GLU A 146 -0.30 -12.41 -4.26
C GLU A 146 0.03 -11.27 -5.20
N PHE A 147 0.65 -10.23 -4.65
CA PHE A 147 1.03 -9.03 -5.38
C PHE A 147 2.53 -8.94 -5.47
N GLU A 148 3.01 -8.35 -6.55
CA GLU A 148 4.42 -8.06 -6.76
C GLU A 148 4.57 -6.66 -7.37
N ALA A 149 5.37 -5.82 -6.73
CA ALA A 149 5.79 -4.53 -7.22
C ALA A 149 7.26 -4.61 -7.64
N VAL A 150 7.56 -4.28 -8.90
CA VAL A 150 8.90 -4.43 -9.50
C VAL A 150 9.33 -3.09 -10.08
N ARG A 151 10.52 -2.63 -9.70
CA ARG A 151 11.13 -1.44 -10.30
C ARG A 151 11.75 -1.80 -11.65
N ASP A 152 11.46 -0.99 -12.67
CA ASP A 152 12.09 -1.04 -13.98
C ASP A 152 12.52 0.38 -14.39
N GLY A 153 13.82 0.67 -14.27
CA GLY A 153 14.37 2.01 -14.45
C GLY A 153 13.74 3.03 -13.49
N THR A 154 12.99 3.99 -14.02
CA THR A 154 12.27 5.00 -13.23
C THR A 154 10.81 4.63 -12.94
N THR A 155 10.36 3.47 -13.42
CA THR A 155 8.97 3.02 -13.39
C THR A 155 8.76 1.96 -12.33
N LEU A 156 7.56 1.90 -11.74
CA LEU A 156 7.12 0.76 -10.95
C LEU A 156 6.04 -0.01 -11.70
N TRP A 157 6.25 -1.30 -11.91
CA TRP A 157 5.20 -2.21 -12.36
C TRP A 157 4.56 -2.91 -11.17
N VAL A 158 3.24 -2.99 -11.18
CA VAL A 158 2.46 -3.75 -10.21
C VAL A 158 1.79 -4.93 -10.91
N TYR A 159 1.99 -6.12 -10.36
CA TYR A 159 1.45 -7.38 -10.83
C TYR A 159 0.62 -8.06 -9.75
N VAL A 160 -0.35 -8.87 -10.20
CA VAL A 160 -0.91 -9.97 -9.41
C VAL A 160 -0.34 -11.29 -9.94
N ILE A 161 -0.09 -12.25 -9.04
CA ILE A 161 0.32 -13.60 -9.40
C ILE A 161 -0.92 -14.50 -9.42
N VAL A 162 -1.22 -15.09 -10.57
CA VAL A 162 -2.36 -16.00 -10.77
C VAL A 162 -1.82 -17.27 -11.42
N ASP A 163 -2.05 -18.41 -10.77
CA ASP A 163 -1.57 -19.72 -11.24
C ASP A 163 -0.04 -19.76 -11.49
N GLY A 164 0.71 -18.97 -10.70
CA GLY A 164 2.17 -18.86 -10.82
C GLY A 164 2.67 -17.85 -11.85
N GLU A 165 1.77 -17.21 -12.62
CA GLU A 165 2.12 -16.25 -13.66
C GLU A 165 1.82 -14.80 -13.26
N ARG A 166 2.68 -13.88 -13.72
CA ARG A 166 2.46 -12.43 -13.57
C ARG A 166 1.36 -11.95 -14.50
N ARG A 167 0.38 -11.24 -13.96
CA ARG A 167 -0.58 -10.44 -14.73
C ARG A 167 -0.42 -8.96 -14.35
N ALA A 168 -0.13 -8.12 -15.33
CA ALA A 168 0.08 -6.69 -15.10
C ALA A 168 -1.24 -6.02 -14.67
N LEU A 169 -1.18 -5.26 -13.58
CA LEU A 169 -2.29 -4.43 -13.09
C LEU A 169 -2.08 -2.96 -13.45
N ARG A 170 -0.87 -2.45 -13.23
CA ARG A 170 -0.56 -1.03 -13.44
C ARG A 170 0.92 -0.84 -13.72
N GLU A 171 1.21 0.06 -14.64
CA GLU A 171 2.51 0.70 -14.78
C GLU A 171 2.43 2.10 -14.16
N VAL A 172 3.29 2.42 -13.20
CA VAL A 172 3.37 3.74 -12.56
C VAL A 172 4.64 4.44 -13.01
N LYS A 173 4.53 5.19 -14.10
CA LYS A 173 5.66 5.82 -14.81
C LYS A 173 6.44 6.83 -13.97
N TRP A 174 5.78 7.54 -13.07
CA TRP A 174 6.40 8.62 -12.28
C TRP A 174 7.15 8.11 -11.04
N ALA A 175 6.99 6.84 -10.66
CA ALA A 175 7.35 6.31 -9.33
C ALA A 175 8.76 6.71 -8.84
N PHE A 176 9.76 6.62 -9.71
CA PHE A 176 11.15 6.98 -9.40
C PHE A 176 11.68 8.12 -10.27
N VAL A 177 10.81 8.85 -10.98
CA VAL A 177 11.21 10.04 -11.75
C VAL A 177 11.55 11.16 -10.79
N GLY A 178 12.76 11.72 -10.93
CA GLY A 178 13.24 12.82 -10.09
C GLY A 178 13.46 12.45 -8.62
N VAL A 179 13.47 11.16 -8.28
CA VAL A 179 13.82 10.70 -6.93
C VAL A 179 15.35 10.61 -6.85
N GLU A 180 15.93 11.39 -5.94
CA GLU A 180 17.38 11.40 -5.72
C GLU A 180 17.89 10.02 -5.28
N GLU A 181 19.09 9.64 -5.71
CA GLU A 181 19.63 8.30 -5.43
C GLU A 181 19.78 7.99 -3.94
N GLY A 182 19.95 9.02 -3.10
CA GLY A 182 20.04 8.90 -1.65
C GLY A 182 18.73 9.13 -0.90
N ALA A 183 17.62 9.40 -1.60
CA ALA A 183 16.34 9.64 -0.97
C ALA A 183 15.82 8.37 -0.26
N GLU A 184 15.00 8.56 0.78
CA GLU A 184 14.30 7.46 1.43
C GLU A 184 13.12 6.99 0.59
N VAL A 185 12.99 5.67 0.46
CA VAL A 185 11.79 4.99 -0.02
C VAL A 185 11.35 4.02 1.07
N ARG A 186 10.13 4.21 1.60
CA ARG A 186 9.52 3.26 2.53
C ARG A 186 8.79 2.18 1.74
N VAL A 187 9.13 0.93 2.00
CA VAL A 187 8.60 -0.22 1.26
C VAL A 187 8.06 -1.24 2.25
N GLY A 188 6.82 -1.70 2.05
CA GLY A 188 6.23 -2.71 2.91
C GLY A 188 4.77 -3.01 2.65
N VAL A 189 3.99 -3.21 3.71
CA VAL A 189 2.61 -3.72 3.64
C VAL A 189 1.69 -2.93 4.56
N TYR A 190 0.40 -2.84 4.21
CA TYR A 190 -0.59 -2.04 4.93
C TYR A 190 -1.94 -2.77 5.04
N ALA A 191 -2.74 -2.37 6.02
CA ALA A 191 -4.14 -2.74 6.16
C ALA A 191 -4.98 -1.50 6.43
N ALA A 192 -6.19 -1.42 5.88
CA ALA A 192 -7.08 -0.28 6.08
C ALA A 192 -8.55 -0.70 6.20
N LYS A 193 -9.30 0.01 7.04
CA LYS A 193 -10.76 -0.12 7.19
C LYS A 193 -11.39 1.28 7.19
N PRO A 194 -11.73 1.84 6.03
CA PRO A 194 -12.35 3.15 5.95
C PRO A 194 -13.76 3.15 6.54
N THR A 195 -14.58 2.14 6.20
CA THR A 195 -15.97 2.05 6.66
C THR A 195 -16.07 1.21 7.94
N PRO A 196 -16.55 1.79 9.06
CA PRO A 196 -16.83 1.03 10.29
C PRO A 196 -17.91 -0.04 10.09
N ASP A 197 -17.97 -0.98 11.04
CA ASP A 197 -19.07 -1.95 11.08
C ASP A 197 -20.37 -1.24 11.51
N GLU A 198 -21.53 -1.68 11.02
CA GLU A 198 -22.81 -1.04 11.35
C GLU A 198 -23.08 -1.11 12.86
N GLY A 199 -23.30 0.05 13.50
CA GLY A 199 -23.52 0.13 14.95
C GLY A 199 -22.26 -0.02 15.81
N ASP A 200 -21.07 -0.15 15.21
CA ASP A 200 -19.79 -0.25 15.93
C ASP A 200 -18.71 0.62 15.28
N GLU A 201 -18.74 1.92 15.61
CA GLU A 201 -17.82 2.93 15.04
C GLU A 201 -16.37 2.81 15.53
N GLU A 202 -16.15 2.19 16.68
CA GLU A 202 -14.85 2.03 17.34
C GLU A 202 -14.40 0.56 17.43
N GLY A 203 -15.05 -0.31 16.65
CA GLY A 203 -14.85 -1.75 16.71
C GLY A 203 -13.42 -2.20 16.46
N ARG A 204 -13.18 -3.50 16.65
CA ARG A 204 -11.84 -4.11 16.53
C ARG A 204 -11.24 -4.02 15.12
N GLY A 205 -12.07 -3.67 14.13
CA GLY A 205 -11.66 -3.50 12.74
C GLY A 205 -11.54 -4.82 11.96
N ILE A 206 -10.54 -4.89 11.08
CA ILE A 206 -10.19 -6.09 10.30
C ILE A 206 -8.75 -6.53 10.58
N GLU A 207 -8.52 -7.84 10.53
CA GLU A 207 -7.20 -8.44 10.63
C GLU A 207 -6.76 -8.93 9.23
N VAL A 208 -5.77 -8.26 8.64
CA VAL A 208 -5.23 -8.63 7.33
C VAL A 208 -4.03 -9.54 7.53
N GLY A 209 -4.06 -10.71 6.90
CA GLY A 209 -2.97 -11.68 6.90
C GLY A 209 -1.98 -11.46 5.76
N PHE A 210 -0.69 -11.59 6.07
CA PHE A 210 0.42 -11.55 5.13
C PHE A 210 1.26 -12.81 5.23
N SER A 211 1.79 -13.25 4.09
CA SER A 211 2.72 -14.38 4.01
C SER A 211 3.59 -14.29 2.75
N GLY A 212 4.74 -14.96 2.74
CA GLY A 212 5.63 -14.94 1.59
C GLY A 212 6.15 -13.54 1.27
N LEU A 213 6.36 -12.71 2.30
CA LEU A 213 6.92 -11.37 2.14
C LEU A 213 8.36 -11.49 1.65
N VAL A 214 8.63 -10.97 0.45
CA VAL A 214 9.96 -10.90 -0.15
C VAL A 214 10.25 -9.44 -0.49
N LEU A 215 11.44 -8.99 -0.11
CA LEU A 215 11.95 -7.67 -0.43
C LEU A 215 13.38 -7.80 -0.95
N GLU A 216 13.63 -7.17 -2.10
CA GLU A 216 14.91 -7.15 -2.83
C GLU A 216 15.17 -5.77 -3.44
#